data_AF-A0A529NSJ2-F1
#
_entry.id   AF-A0A529NSJ2-F1
#
_cell.length_a   1.000
_cell.length_b   1.000
_cell.length_c   1.000
_cell.angle_alpha   90.00
_cell.angle_beta   90.00
_cell.angle_gamma   90.00
#
_symmetry.space_group_name_H-M   'P 1'
#
loop_
_entity.id
_entity.type
_entity.pdbx_description
1 polymer ?
#
loop_
_entity_poly.entity_id
_entity_poly.type
_entity_poly.pdbx_seq_one_letter_code
_entity_poly.pdbx_strand_id
1 'polypeptide(L)'
;VADVILNQLYRFTPLQTSFGANMVALNGGKPEVMTLIDMLKAFVGFREEVISRRTKYLLRKARERAHVLVGLAIAVANIDEVIKLIRTAPDPQTAREQLMERRWPAHDVASLIKLIDDPRHRINEDGTYNLSEEQARAILELRLQRLTALGRDEIADELNKIGAEIVDYLDILSSRARIQQIV
;
A
#
# COMPACT_ATOMS: atom_id res chain seq x y z
N VAL A 1 53.19 -14.89 44.69
CA VAL A 1 52.28 -14.51 45.81
C VAL A 1 51.04 -13.80 45.30
N ALA A 2 51.17 -12.78 44.43
CA ALA A 2 50.03 -12.06 43.83
C ALA A 2 49.02 -12.99 43.09
N ASP A 3 49.50 -13.96 42.31
CA ASP A 3 48.61 -14.89 41.59
C ASP A 3 47.79 -15.80 42.54
N VAL A 4 48.35 -16.13 43.70
CA VAL A 4 47.64 -16.91 44.72
C VAL A 4 46.51 -16.08 45.30
N ILE A 5 46.77 -14.79 45.59
CA ILE A 5 45.75 -13.87 46.09
C ILE A 5 44.66 -13.64 45.03
N LEU A 6 45.02 -13.44 43.77
CA LEU A 6 44.08 -13.27 42.67
C LEU A 6 43.15 -14.48 42.50
N ASN A 7 43.69 -15.71 42.59
CA ASN A 7 42.88 -16.92 42.55
C ASN A 7 41.90 -17.02 43.73
N GLN A 8 42.31 -16.60 44.93
CA GLN A 8 41.40 -16.53 46.08
C GLN A 8 40.32 -15.47 45.87
N LEU A 9 40.66 -14.34 45.26
CA LEU A 9 39.69 -13.30 44.90
C LEU A 9 38.68 -13.83 43.88
N TYR A 10 39.08 -14.54 42.82
CA TYR A 10 38.14 -15.18 41.89
C TYR A 10 37.22 -16.19 42.57
N ARG A 11 37.71 -16.92 43.59
CA ARG A 11 36.93 -17.98 44.27
C ARG A 11 35.96 -17.46 45.33
N PHE A 12 36.35 -16.41 46.07
CA PHE A 12 35.62 -15.94 47.24
C PHE A 12 34.94 -14.58 47.04
N THR A 13 35.06 -13.98 45.85
CA THR A 13 34.39 -12.72 45.51
C THR A 13 33.61 -12.84 44.21
N PRO A 14 32.68 -11.92 43.92
CA PRO A 14 31.95 -11.88 42.65
C PRO A 14 32.79 -11.49 41.41
N LEU A 15 34.12 -11.41 41.52
CA LEU A 15 35.00 -11.11 40.39
C LEU A 15 34.93 -12.17 39.28
N GLN A 16 34.54 -13.40 39.61
CA GLN A 16 34.21 -14.45 38.66
C GLN A 16 32.88 -15.09 39.06
N THR A 17 31.89 -15.05 38.16
CA THR A 17 30.57 -15.65 38.38
C THR A 17 30.18 -16.54 37.21
N SER A 18 29.32 -17.52 37.48
CA SER A 18 28.70 -18.32 36.44
C SER A 18 27.36 -17.72 36.04
N PHE A 19 27.01 -17.88 34.77
CA PHE A 19 25.68 -17.58 34.26
C PHE A 19 25.13 -18.82 33.56
N GLY A 20 24.09 -19.43 34.14
CA GLY A 20 23.40 -20.58 33.56
C GLY A 20 22.46 -20.12 32.45
N ALA A 21 22.96 -20.08 31.20
CA ALA A 21 22.12 -19.72 30.06
C ALA A 21 21.09 -20.82 29.79
N ASN A 22 19.81 -20.45 29.82
CA ASN A 22 18.70 -21.32 29.43
C ASN A 22 17.82 -20.60 28.41
N MET A 23 17.94 -20.99 27.13
CA MET A 23 17.31 -20.29 26.02
C MET A 23 15.90 -20.82 25.75
N VAL A 24 14.97 -20.50 26.64
CA VAL A 24 13.54 -20.86 26.52
C VAL A 24 12.75 -19.67 26.01
N ALA A 25 11.94 -19.87 24.97
CA ALA A 25 11.07 -18.85 24.40
C ALA A 25 9.71 -19.43 23.97
N LEU A 26 8.74 -18.55 23.71
CA LEU A 26 7.46 -18.94 23.12
C LEU A 26 7.58 -18.95 21.59
N ASN A 27 7.34 -20.11 20.98
CA ASN A 27 7.25 -20.29 19.54
C ASN A 27 5.82 -20.71 19.18
N GLY A 28 5.07 -19.86 18.45
CA GLY A 28 3.65 -20.13 18.15
C GLY A 28 2.78 -20.33 19.40
N GLY A 29 3.12 -19.67 20.51
CA GLY A 29 2.41 -19.79 21.80
C GLY A 29 2.81 -21.00 22.65
N LYS A 30 3.80 -21.81 22.22
CA LYS A 30 4.31 -22.96 22.98
C LYS A 30 5.71 -22.67 23.52
N PRO A 31 6.00 -22.97 24.81
CA PRO A 31 7.34 -22.81 25.37
C PRO A 31 8.27 -23.89 24.83
N GLU A 32 9.39 -23.47 24.22
CA GLU A 32 10.38 -24.34 23.61
C GLU A 32 11.79 -23.90 24.01
N VAL A 33 12.70 -24.86 24.20
CA VAL A 33 14.15 -24.58 24.31
C VAL A 33 14.69 -24.45 22.89
N MET A 34 15.28 -23.30 22.56
CA MET A 34 15.69 -22.98 21.18
C MET A 34 17.20 -22.85 21.05
N THR A 35 17.75 -23.36 19.96
CA THR A 35 19.14 -23.06 19.56
C THR A 35 19.23 -21.70 18.88
N LEU A 36 20.45 -21.19 18.69
CA LEU A 36 20.66 -19.94 17.94
C LEU A 36 20.08 -20.01 16.52
N ILE A 37 20.22 -21.15 15.84
CA ILE A 37 19.68 -21.34 14.48
C ILE A 37 18.15 -21.30 14.50
N ASP A 38 17.51 -21.87 15.52
CA ASP A 38 16.05 -21.83 15.64
C ASP A 38 15.54 -20.40 15.84
N MET A 39 16.24 -19.61 16.67
CA MET A 39 15.89 -18.19 16.88
C MET A 39 16.05 -17.37 15.60
N LEU A 40 17.13 -17.58 14.84
CA LEU A 40 17.35 -16.87 13.57
C LEU A 40 16.29 -17.24 12.53
N LYS A 41 15.92 -18.52 12.43
CA LYS A 41 14.83 -18.97 11.54
C LYS A 41 13.50 -18.36 11.94
N ALA A 42 13.18 -18.34 13.23
CA ALA A 42 11.96 -17.72 13.74
C ALA A 42 11.93 -16.21 13.44
N PHE A 43 13.05 -15.51 13.65
CA PHE A 43 13.17 -14.09 13.32
C PHE A 43 12.98 -13.82 11.83
N VAL A 44 13.67 -14.54 10.95
CA VAL A 44 13.53 -14.38 9.49
C VAL A 44 12.11 -14.70 9.03
N GLY A 45 11.50 -15.77 9.55
CA GLY A 45 10.10 -16.10 9.26
C GLY A 45 9.13 -14.99 9.67
N PHE A 46 9.32 -14.42 10.85
CA PHE A 46 8.54 -13.26 11.31
C PHE A 46 8.75 -12.04 10.41
N ARG A 47 9.99 -11.78 9.94
CA ARG A 47 10.29 -10.68 9.02
C ARG A 47 9.60 -10.88 7.66
N GLU A 48 9.61 -12.08 7.10
CA GLU A 48 8.89 -12.42 5.86
C GLU A 48 7.38 -12.11 6.02
N GLU A 49 6.79 -12.50 7.15
CA GLU A 49 5.38 -12.24 7.45
C GLU A 49 5.07 -10.74 7.60
N VAL A 50 5.90 -10.00 8.35
CA VAL A 50 5.73 -8.55 8.56
C VAL A 50 5.81 -7.81 7.24
N ILE A 51 6.79 -8.15 6.38
CA ILE A 51 6.94 -7.54 5.06
C ILE A 51 5.71 -7.84 4.20
N SER A 52 5.27 -9.10 4.13
CA SER A 52 4.08 -9.48 3.37
C SER A 52 2.83 -8.71 3.83
N ARG A 53 2.58 -8.63 5.15
CA ARG A 53 1.45 -7.89 5.72
C ARG A 53 1.52 -6.40 5.42
N ARG A 54 2.71 -5.79 5.58
CA ARG A 54 2.94 -4.37 5.29
C ARG A 54 2.71 -4.07 3.80
N THR A 55 3.26 -4.88 2.90
CA THR A 55 3.10 -4.69 1.45
C THR A 55 1.64 -4.85 1.03
N LYS A 56 0.89 -5.81 1.58
CA LYS A 56 -0.57 -5.92 1.35
C LYS A 56 -1.32 -4.66 1.81
N TYR A 57 -0.96 -4.11 2.96
CA TYR A 57 -1.54 -2.88 3.46
C TYR A 57 -1.27 -1.69 2.53
N LEU A 58 0.00 -1.53 2.11
CA LEU A 58 0.42 -0.46 1.20
C LEU A 58 -0.24 -0.60 -0.17
N LEU A 59 -0.29 -1.80 -0.74
CA LEU A 59 -0.98 -2.08 -2.00
C LEU A 59 -2.45 -1.69 -1.93
N ARG A 60 -3.16 -2.05 -0.86
CA ARG A 60 -4.56 -1.66 -0.68
C ARG A 60 -4.70 -0.13 -0.63
N LYS A 61 -3.84 0.56 0.12
CA LYS A 61 -3.86 2.02 0.23
C LYS A 61 -3.54 2.72 -1.10
N ALA A 62 -2.56 2.20 -1.84
CA ALA A 62 -2.21 2.68 -3.17
C ALA A 62 -3.39 2.50 -4.15
N ARG A 63 -4.06 1.35 -4.13
CA ARG A 63 -5.27 1.09 -4.94
C ARG A 63 -6.43 2.01 -4.59
N GLU A 64 -6.72 2.23 -3.30
CA GLU A 64 -7.73 3.19 -2.83
C GLU A 64 -7.44 4.61 -3.37
N ARG A 65 -6.18 5.05 -3.29
CA ARG A 65 -5.78 6.36 -3.79
C ARG A 65 -5.85 6.46 -5.32
N ALA A 66 -5.36 5.43 -6.02
CA ALA A 66 -5.41 5.34 -7.48
C ALA A 66 -6.84 5.38 -8.00
N HIS A 67 -7.77 4.70 -7.30
CA HIS A 67 -9.20 4.70 -7.64
C HIS A 67 -9.75 6.12 -7.74
N VAL A 68 -9.52 6.95 -6.73
CA VAL A 68 -9.97 8.34 -6.74
C VAL A 68 -9.30 9.14 -7.86
N LEU A 69 -7.97 9.03 -7.99
CA LEU A 69 -7.21 9.79 -8.99
C LEU A 69 -7.60 9.44 -10.43
N VAL A 70 -7.93 8.18 -10.72
CA VAL A 70 -8.45 7.76 -12.03
C VAL A 70 -9.75 8.50 -12.35
N GLY A 71 -10.67 8.60 -11.39
CA GLY A 71 -11.90 9.37 -11.56
C GLY A 71 -11.61 10.85 -11.86
N LEU A 72 -10.66 11.45 -11.14
CA LEU A 72 -10.25 12.84 -11.39
C LEU A 72 -9.62 13.02 -12.78
N ALA A 73 -8.75 12.10 -13.21
CA ALA A 73 -8.13 12.15 -14.53
C ALA A 73 -9.15 12.02 -15.66
N ILE A 74 -10.12 11.10 -15.54
CA ILE A 74 -11.23 10.97 -16.49
C ILE A 74 -12.02 12.28 -16.55
N ALA A 75 -12.34 12.89 -15.40
CA ALA A 75 -13.09 14.13 -15.36
C ALA A 75 -12.34 15.31 -15.98
N VAL A 76 -11.03 15.39 -15.76
CA VAL A 76 -10.15 16.41 -16.34
C VAL A 76 -10.01 16.24 -17.86
N ALA A 77 -9.91 15.00 -18.34
CA ALA A 77 -9.86 14.69 -19.77
C ALA A 77 -11.18 15.04 -20.49
N ASN A 78 -12.31 14.98 -19.80
CA ASN A 78 -13.65 15.24 -20.33
C ASN A 78 -14.33 16.45 -19.66
N ILE A 79 -13.55 17.51 -19.41
CA ILE A 79 -13.98 18.60 -18.52
C ILE A 79 -15.18 19.37 -19.02
N ASP A 80 -15.31 19.57 -20.34
CA ASP A 80 -16.40 20.37 -20.92
C ASP A 80 -17.75 19.66 -20.70
N GLU A 81 -17.78 18.34 -20.89
CA GLU A 81 -18.94 17.48 -20.64
C GLU A 81 -19.27 17.40 -19.15
N VAL A 82 -18.26 17.29 -18.28
CA VAL A 82 -18.44 17.29 -16.82
C VAL A 82 -19.05 18.62 -16.37
N ILE A 83 -18.51 19.75 -16.82
CA ILE A 83 -19.03 21.09 -16.48
C ILE A 83 -20.46 21.24 -17.01
N LYS A 84 -20.74 20.83 -18.25
CA LYS A 84 -22.08 20.90 -18.83
C LYS A 84 -23.09 20.10 -18.01
N LEU A 85 -22.74 18.89 -17.59
CA LEU A 85 -23.57 18.03 -16.74
C LEU A 85 -23.83 18.69 -15.39
N ILE A 86 -22.77 19.13 -14.68
CA ILE A 86 -22.90 19.76 -13.36
C ILE A 86 -23.73 21.04 -13.44
N ARG A 87 -23.55 21.87 -14.48
CA ARG A 87 -24.33 23.10 -14.67
C ARG A 87 -25.80 22.88 -15.00
N THR A 88 -26.15 21.72 -15.55
CA THR A 88 -27.54 21.38 -15.92
C THR A 88 -28.28 20.69 -14.77
N ALA A 89 -27.54 20.05 -13.85
CA ALA A 89 -28.13 19.39 -12.69
C ALA A 89 -28.72 20.41 -11.69
N PRO A 90 -29.92 20.14 -11.13
CA PRO A 90 -30.59 21.03 -10.19
C PRO A 90 -29.90 21.10 -8.82
N ASP A 91 -29.22 20.03 -8.42
CA ASP A 91 -28.58 19.91 -7.11
C ASP A 91 -27.36 18.95 -7.15
N PRO A 92 -26.49 18.96 -6.13
CA PRO A 92 -25.30 18.11 -6.10
C PRO A 92 -25.57 16.61 -6.08
N GLN A 93 -26.70 16.17 -5.51
CA GLN A 93 -27.07 14.75 -5.46
C GLN A 93 -27.40 14.26 -6.87
N THR A 94 -28.23 15.01 -7.59
CA THR A 94 -28.58 14.72 -8.99
C THR A 94 -27.34 14.73 -9.89
N ALA A 95 -26.43 15.71 -9.72
CA ALA A 95 -25.19 15.78 -10.49
C ALA A 95 -24.32 14.52 -10.28
N ARG A 96 -24.22 14.06 -9.03
CA ARG A 96 -23.45 12.88 -8.66
C ARG A 96 -24.00 11.60 -9.30
N GLU A 97 -25.31 11.39 -9.23
CA GLU A 97 -25.98 10.25 -9.86
C GLU A 97 -25.75 10.25 -11.37
N GLN A 98 -25.91 11.40 -12.04
CA GLN A 98 -25.66 11.52 -13.47
C GLN A 98 -24.19 11.28 -13.86
N LEU A 99 -23.22 11.72 -13.04
CA LEU A 99 -21.80 11.43 -13.26
C LEU A 99 -21.51 9.92 -13.23
N MET A 100 -22.19 9.18 -12.34
CA MET A 100 -22.02 7.73 -12.17
C MET A 100 -22.70 6.92 -13.29
N GLU A 101 -23.92 7.31 -13.69
CA GLU A 101 -24.68 6.62 -14.74
C GLU A 101 -24.05 6.80 -16.13
N ARG A 102 -23.48 7.97 -16.39
CA ARG A 102 -22.86 8.28 -17.68
C ARG A 102 -21.62 7.43 -17.91
N ARG A 103 -21.47 6.97 -19.15
CA ARG A 103 -20.28 6.30 -19.67
C ARG A 103 -19.25 7.33 -20.13
N TRP A 104 -18.06 7.29 -19.54
CA TRP A 104 -16.96 8.20 -19.85
C TRP A 104 -15.85 7.50 -20.64
N PRO A 105 -15.28 8.12 -21.69
CA PRO A 105 -14.08 7.59 -22.35
C PRO A 105 -12.91 7.48 -21.37
N ALA A 106 -12.24 6.32 -21.34
CA ALA A 106 -11.20 6.01 -20.34
C ALA A 106 -9.92 5.41 -20.94
N HIS A 107 -9.66 5.64 -22.23
CA HIS A 107 -8.55 5.01 -22.95
C HIS A 107 -7.18 5.28 -22.31
N ASP A 108 -6.92 6.52 -21.89
CA ASP A 108 -5.62 6.95 -21.35
C ASP A 108 -5.29 6.34 -19.98
N VAL A 109 -6.32 5.96 -19.22
CA VAL A 109 -6.19 5.39 -17.86
C VAL A 109 -6.53 3.90 -17.80
N ALA A 110 -6.72 3.27 -18.96
CA ALA A 110 -7.22 1.89 -19.04
C ALA A 110 -6.26 0.87 -18.41
N SER A 111 -4.95 1.10 -18.51
CA SER A 111 -3.91 0.28 -17.89
C SER A 111 -3.98 0.36 -16.35
N LEU A 112 -4.17 1.56 -15.80
CA LEU A 112 -4.25 1.78 -14.36
C LEU A 112 -5.52 1.18 -13.76
N ILE A 113 -6.66 1.29 -14.44
CA ILE A 113 -7.92 0.65 -13.98
C ILE A 113 -7.73 -0.87 -13.84
N LYS A 114 -7.03 -1.50 -14.80
CA LYS A 114 -6.71 -2.94 -14.72
C LYS A 114 -5.78 -3.27 -13.54
N LEU A 115 -4.84 -2.40 -13.19
CA LEU A 115 -3.93 -2.60 -12.06
C LEU A 115 -4.62 -2.45 -10.69
N ILE A 116 -5.61 -1.55 -10.61
CA ILE A 116 -6.45 -1.37 -9.41
C ILE A 116 -7.24 -2.65 -9.13
N ASP A 117 -7.75 -3.31 -10.18
CA ASP A 117 -8.48 -4.58 -10.11
C ASP A 117 -9.70 -4.51 -9.16
N ASP A 118 -10.48 -3.43 -9.25
CA ASP A 118 -11.76 -3.34 -8.54
C ASP A 118 -12.83 -4.14 -9.31
N PRO A 119 -13.38 -5.23 -8.73
CA PRO A 119 -14.40 -6.04 -9.39
C PRO A 119 -15.72 -5.28 -9.62
N ARG A 120 -15.98 -4.18 -8.89
CA ARG A 120 -17.22 -3.41 -8.99
C ARG A 120 -17.17 -2.35 -10.09
N HIS A 121 -15.97 -1.88 -10.45
CA HIS A 121 -15.78 -0.79 -11.41
C HIS A 121 -14.75 -1.19 -12.46
N ARG A 122 -15.23 -1.91 -13.48
CA ARG A 122 -14.42 -2.37 -14.61
C ARG A 122 -14.66 -1.49 -15.84
N ILE A 123 -13.72 -1.51 -16.76
CA ILE A 123 -13.90 -0.91 -18.08
C ILE A 123 -14.97 -1.71 -18.83
N ASN A 124 -15.92 -1.00 -19.41
CA ASN A 124 -16.95 -1.56 -20.27
C ASN A 124 -16.33 -2.07 -21.59
N GLU A 125 -17.00 -2.99 -22.27
CA GLU A 125 -16.49 -3.58 -23.52
C GLU A 125 -16.25 -2.55 -24.64
N ASP A 126 -16.96 -1.41 -24.58
CA ASP A 126 -16.84 -0.28 -25.52
C ASP A 126 -15.69 0.68 -25.17
N GLY A 127 -14.87 0.36 -24.15
CA GLY A 127 -13.75 1.20 -23.71
C GLY A 127 -14.17 2.40 -22.85
N THR A 128 -15.43 2.44 -22.42
CA THR A 128 -15.93 3.45 -21.48
C THR A 128 -15.84 2.98 -20.03
N TYR A 129 -16.01 3.92 -19.10
CA TYR A 129 -15.96 3.68 -17.67
C TYR A 129 -17.09 4.42 -16.96
N ASN A 130 -17.70 3.75 -15.98
CA ASN A 130 -18.71 4.32 -15.09
C ASN A 130 -18.05 4.70 -13.76
N LEU A 131 -18.23 5.95 -13.34
CA LEU A 131 -17.61 6.47 -12.13
C LEU A 131 -18.27 5.86 -10.89
N SER A 132 -17.47 5.56 -9.87
CA SER A 132 -17.97 5.20 -8.55
C SER A 132 -18.52 6.42 -7.81
N GLU A 133 -19.29 6.16 -6.76
CA GLU A 133 -19.80 7.20 -5.86
C GLU A 133 -18.68 8.06 -5.24
N GLU A 134 -17.59 7.42 -4.82
CA GLU A 134 -16.41 8.09 -4.27
C GLU A 134 -15.71 8.97 -5.31
N GLN A 135 -15.58 8.49 -6.56
CA GLN A 135 -15.00 9.25 -7.65
C GLN A 135 -15.87 10.46 -8.00
N ALA A 136 -17.19 10.27 -8.14
CA ALA A 136 -18.12 11.35 -8.44
C ALA A 136 -18.10 12.43 -7.35
N ARG A 137 -18.05 12.03 -6.07
CA ARG A 137 -17.88 12.97 -4.95
C ARG A 137 -16.57 13.74 -5.04
N ALA A 138 -15.46 13.06 -5.31
CA ALA A 138 -14.15 13.71 -5.44
C ALA A 138 -14.12 14.70 -6.62
N ILE A 139 -14.82 14.42 -7.71
CA ILE A 139 -14.97 15.31 -8.87
C ILE A 139 -15.75 16.57 -8.48
N LEU A 140 -16.85 16.45 -7.74
CA LEU A 140 -17.63 17.61 -7.28
C LEU A 140 -16.86 18.46 -6.26
N GLU A 141 -15.92 17.87 -5.53
CA GLU A 141 -15.02 18.57 -4.59
C GLU A 141 -13.77 19.17 -5.28
N LEU A 142 -13.59 18.98 -6.60
CA LEU A 142 -12.48 19.56 -7.34
C LEU A 142 -12.49 21.08 -7.30
N ARG A 143 -11.31 21.67 -7.14
CA ARG A 143 -11.09 23.12 -7.23
C ARG A 143 -10.67 23.50 -8.64
N LEU A 144 -11.15 24.64 -9.14
CA LEU A 144 -10.84 25.14 -10.50
C LEU A 144 -9.34 25.22 -10.82
N GLN A 145 -8.49 25.47 -9.83
CA GLN A 145 -7.02 25.46 -10.00
C GLN A 145 -6.47 24.14 -10.57
N ARG A 146 -7.14 23.01 -10.31
CA ARG A 146 -6.78 21.68 -10.82
C ARG A 146 -7.01 21.53 -12.32
N LEU A 147 -7.71 22.47 -12.96
CA LEU A 147 -7.99 22.45 -14.40
C LEU A 147 -6.87 23.07 -15.24
N THR A 148 -5.97 23.84 -14.61
CA THR A 148 -4.78 24.41 -15.25
C THR A 148 -3.87 23.30 -15.79
N ALA A 149 -3.07 23.57 -16.82
CA ALA A 149 -2.12 22.60 -17.37
C ALA A 149 -1.26 21.94 -16.26
N LEU A 150 -0.67 22.76 -15.38
CA LEU A 150 0.09 22.29 -14.23
C LEU A 150 -0.71 21.37 -13.30
N GLY A 151 -1.97 21.73 -13.00
CA GLY A 151 -2.84 20.92 -12.15
C GLY A 151 -3.20 19.56 -12.76
N ARG A 152 -3.30 19.48 -14.09
CA ARG A 152 -3.52 18.22 -14.82
C ARG A 152 -2.27 17.35 -14.80
N ASP A 153 -1.11 17.97 -15.06
CA ASP A 153 0.19 17.31 -15.05
C ASP A 153 0.47 16.72 -13.66
N GLU A 154 0.19 17.45 -12.58
CA GLU A 154 0.31 16.93 -11.20
C GLU A 154 -0.53 15.67 -10.96
N ILE A 155 -1.77 15.62 -11.47
CA ILE A 155 -2.65 14.45 -11.32
C ILE A 155 -2.08 13.26 -12.11
N ALA A 156 -1.60 13.52 -13.34
CA ALA A 156 -1.01 12.50 -14.18
C ALA A 156 0.29 11.93 -13.57
N ASP A 157 1.15 12.79 -13.03
CA ASP A 157 2.38 12.40 -12.34
C ASP A 157 2.09 11.58 -11.07
N GLU A 158 1.11 12.01 -10.27
CA GLU A 158 0.68 11.26 -9.08
C GLU A 158 0.14 9.87 -9.46
N LEU A 159 -0.66 9.79 -10.53
CA LEU A 159 -1.17 8.51 -11.05
C LEU A 159 -0.05 7.58 -11.53
N ASN A 160 0.90 8.11 -12.30
CA ASN A 160 2.04 7.33 -12.80
C ASN A 160 2.89 6.78 -11.65
N LYS A 161 3.17 7.62 -10.66
CA LYS A 161 3.91 7.22 -9.46
C LYS A 161 3.19 6.10 -8.70
N ILE A 162 1.90 6.26 -8.44
CA ILE A 162 1.12 5.25 -7.72
C ILE A 162 0.97 3.96 -8.54
N GLY A 163 0.84 4.06 -9.86
CA GLY A 163 0.86 2.91 -10.76
C GLY A 163 2.16 2.10 -10.62
N ALA A 164 3.30 2.77 -10.60
CA ALA A 164 4.61 2.12 -10.38
C ALA A 164 4.70 1.47 -9.00
N GLU A 165 4.20 2.12 -7.94
CA GLU A 165 4.14 1.54 -6.59
C GLU A 165 3.27 0.28 -6.55
N ILE A 166 2.09 0.29 -7.19
CA ILE A 166 1.21 -0.88 -7.28
C ILE A 166 1.92 -2.06 -7.96
N VAL A 167 2.63 -1.80 -9.06
CA VAL A 167 3.39 -2.84 -9.78
C VAL A 167 4.49 -3.43 -8.90
N ASP A 168 5.28 -2.60 -8.22
CA ASP A 168 6.33 -3.08 -7.30
C ASP A 168 5.74 -3.88 -6.13
N TYR A 169 4.62 -3.44 -5.53
CA TYR A 169 3.97 -4.20 -4.47
C TYR A 169 3.43 -5.55 -4.95
N LEU A 170 2.87 -5.62 -6.16
CA LEU A 170 2.43 -6.88 -6.77
C LEU A 170 3.63 -7.81 -7.03
N ASP A 171 4.74 -7.28 -7.53
CA ASP A 171 5.99 -8.03 -7.72
C ASP A 171 6.49 -8.63 -6.39
N ILE A 172 6.58 -7.81 -5.34
CA ILE A 172 6.97 -8.25 -3.99
C ILE A 172 6.06 -9.36 -3.48
N LEU A 173 4.74 -9.25 -3.64
CA LEU A 173 3.80 -10.24 -3.14
C LEU A 173 3.77 -11.52 -3.97
N SER A 174 4.17 -11.46 -5.25
CA SER A 174 4.19 -12.61 -6.15
C SER A 174 5.40 -13.52 -5.93
N SER A 175 6.48 -13.01 -5.34
CA SER A 175 7.77 -13.71 -5.24
C SER A 175 8.31 -13.73 -3.82
N ARG A 176 8.41 -14.94 -3.24
CA ARG A 176 9.10 -15.11 -1.95
C ARG A 176 10.56 -14.69 -2.02
N ALA A 177 11.24 -14.93 -3.13
CA ALA A 177 12.63 -14.48 -3.32
C ALA A 177 12.73 -12.95 -3.26
N ARG A 178 11.74 -12.24 -3.80
CA ARG A 178 11.67 -10.77 -3.71
C ARG A 178 11.47 -10.31 -2.28
N ILE A 179 10.61 -10.97 -1.50
CA ILE A 179 10.46 -10.70 -0.06
C ILE A 179 11.80 -10.91 0.66
N GLN A 180 12.53 -12.00 0.35
CA GLN A 180 13.82 -12.30 0.97
C GLN A 180 14.93 -11.29 0.63
N GLN A 181 14.88 -10.63 -0.53
CA GLN A 181 15.80 -9.53 -0.85
C GLN A 181 15.56 -8.28 0.00
N ILE A 182 14.38 -8.14 0.61
CA ILE A 182 13.99 -6.99 1.44
C ILE A 182 14.24 -7.27 2.93
N VAL A 183 14.26 -8.55 3.34
CA VAL A 183 14.54 -8.99 4.72
C VAL A 183 15.95 -8.60 5.12
#